data_AF-A0A0F9QJ71-F1
#
_entry.id   AF-A0A0F9QJ71-F1
#
_cell.length_a   1.000
_cell.length_b   1.000
_cell.length_c   1.000
_cell.angle_alpha   90.00
_cell.angle_beta   90.00
_cell.angle_gamma   90.00
#
_symmetry.space_group_name_H-M   'P 1'
#
loop_
_entity.id
_entity.type
_entity.pdbx_description
1 polymer ?
#
loop_
_entity_poly.entity_id
_entity_poly.type
_entity_poly.pdbx_seq_one_letter_code
_entity_poly.pdbx_strand_id
1 'polypeptide(L)' 'MFSVRQKREISEAVQQILMETNHPELPHDSEIQFQLHVNGISKMSWADIRNNGAVADPGVNPHNETQDKR' A
#
# COMPACT_ATOMS: atom_id res chain seq x y z
N MET A 1 4.13 -4.10 -20.16
CA MET A 1 5.16 -4.23 -19.11
C MET A 1 5.77 -2.86 -18.88
N PHE A 2 5.85 -2.37 -17.64
CA PHE A 2 6.38 -1.02 -17.34
C PHE A 2 7.91 -0.97 -17.44
N SER A 3 8.45 0.18 -17.83
CA SER A 3 9.90 0.44 -17.80
C SER A 3 10.42 0.55 -16.36
N VAL A 4 11.73 0.43 -16.16
CA VAL A 4 12.36 0.61 -14.82
C VAL A 4 12.05 2.00 -14.25
N ARG A 5 12.08 3.04 -15.10
CA ARG A 5 11.72 4.40 -14.70
C ARG A 5 10.26 4.49 -14.24
N GLN A 6 9.33 3.95 -15.02
CA GLN A 6 7.91 3.94 -14.65
C GLN A 6 7.65 3.18 -13.35
N LYS A 7 8.37 2.07 -13.11
CA LYS A 7 8.26 1.33 -11.85
C LYS A 7 8.71 2.16 -10.64
N ARG A 8 9.78 2.96 -10.79
CA ARG A 8 10.23 3.88 -9.73
C ARG A 8 9.21 4.99 -9.46
N GLU A 9 8.74 5.65 -10.53
CA GLU A 9 7.73 6.71 -10.42
C GLU A 9 6.44 6.20 -9.75
N ILE A 10 6.00 4.98 -10.08
CA ILE A 10 4.84 4.35 -9.42
C ILE A 10 5.14 4.04 -7.94
N SER A 11 6.32 3.51 -7.63
CA SER A 11 6.71 3.19 -6.26
C SER A 11 6.75 4.42 -5.36
N GLU A 12 7.38 5.49 -5.84
CA GLU A 12 7.50 6.77 -5.12
C GLU A 12 6.12 7.39 -4.87
N ALA A 13 5.25 7.40 -5.89
CA ALA A 13 3.89 7.92 -5.75
C ALA A 13 3.05 7.12 -4.76
N VAL A 14 3.12 5.77 -4.80
CA VAL A 14 2.40 4.91 -3.85
C VAL A 14 2.91 5.13 -2.43
N GLN A 15 4.23 5.23 -2.25
CA GLN A 15 4.81 5.48 -0.94
C GLN A 15 4.37 6.82 -0.37
N GLN A 16 4.35 7.87 -1.18
CA GLN A 16 3.88 9.19 -0.76
C GLN A 16 2.41 9.13 -0.31
N ILE A 17 1.53 8.51 -1.11
CA ILE A 17 0.11 8.37 -0.76
C ILE A 17 -0.06 7.60 0.56
N LEU A 18 0.72 6.52 0.76
CA LEU A 18 0.67 5.75 2.01
C LEU A 18 1.14 6.61 3.20
N MET A 19 2.25 7.34 3.08
CA MET A 19 2.73 8.24 4.15
C MET A 19 1.72 9.35 4.48
N GLU A 20 1.03 9.90 3.47
CA GLU A 20 0.00 10.92 3.64
C GLU A 20 -1.23 10.43 4.44
N THR A 21 -1.48 9.11 4.49
CA THR A 21 -2.52 8.56 5.38
C THR A 21 -2.19 8.73 6.87
N ASN A 22 -0.92 9.01 7.20
CA ASN A 22 -0.39 9.12 8.56
C ASN A 22 -0.80 7.93 9.45
N HIS A 23 -0.85 6.74 8.85
CA HIS A 23 -1.29 5.53 9.55
C HIS A 23 -0.24 5.11 10.59
N PRO A 24 -0.61 4.85 11.86
CA PRO A 24 0.33 4.60 12.95
C PRO A 24 1.18 3.33 12.79
N GLU A 25 0.73 2.38 11.97
CA GLU A 25 1.48 1.16 11.65
C GLU A 25 2.48 1.33 10.50
N LEU A 26 2.47 2.48 9.81
CA LEU A 26 3.45 2.76 8.77
C LEU A 26 4.76 3.24 9.40
N PRO A 27 5.91 2.81 8.86
CA PRO A 27 7.20 3.28 9.35
C PRO A 27 7.31 4.80 9.15
N HIS A 28 7.54 5.52 10.24
CA HIS A 28 7.76 6.98 10.20
C HIS A 28 9.17 7.35 9.74
N ASP A 29 10.15 6.47 9.98
CA ASP A 29 11.57 6.76 9.79
C ASP A 29 12.24 5.92 8.68
N SER A 30 11.47 5.12 7.93
CA SER A 30 12.03 4.23 6.90
C SER A 30 11.10 4.02 5.71
N GLU A 31 11.66 3.47 4.63
CA GLU A 31 10.95 3.22 3.38
C GLU A 31 9.86 2.15 3.57
N ILE A 32 8.64 2.45 3.11
CA ILE A 32 7.52 1.52 3.19
C ILE A 32 7.76 0.37 2.22
N GLN A 33 7.87 -0.85 2.73
CA GLN A 33 7.96 -2.04 1.91
C GLN A 33 6.56 -2.58 1.57
N PHE A 34 6.25 -2.65 0.29
CA PHE A 34 4.98 -3.19 -0.20
C PHE A 34 5.17 -4.01 -1.47
N GLN A 35 4.22 -4.91 -1.71
CA GLN A 35 4.11 -5.61 -2.99
C GLN A 35 2.97 -4.98 -3.78
N LEU A 36 3.28 -4.54 -5.00
CA LEU A 36 2.30 -4.00 -5.94
C LEU A 36 2.10 -5.00 -7.09
N HIS A 37 0.92 -5.61 -7.15
CA HIS A 37 0.55 -6.49 -8.25
C HIS A 37 -0.48 -5.79 -9.14
N VAL A 38 -0.11 -5.48 -10.39
CA VAL A 38 -1.00 -4.80 -11.34
C VAL A 38 -1.55 -5.80 -12.34
N ASN A 39 -2.87 -6.02 -12.30
CA ASN A 39 -3.58 -6.85 -13.28
C ASN A 39 -4.29 -5.94 -14.28
N GLY A 40 -3.84 -5.95 -15.53
CA GLY A 40 -4.50 -5.29 -16.64
C GLY A 40 -5.34 -6.29 -17.43
N ILE A 41 -6.66 -6.29 -17.25
CA ILE A 41 -7.60 -6.93 -18.19
C ILE A 41 -8.27 -5.81 -18.99
N SER A 42 -8.48 -6.03 -20.29
CA SER A 42 -8.67 -5.04 -21.37
C SER A 42 -9.74 -3.94 -21.22
N LYS A 43 -10.44 -3.84 -20.09
CA LYS A 43 -11.41 -2.77 -19.77
C LYS A 43 -11.23 -2.12 -18.40
N MET A 44 -10.51 -2.75 -17.46
CA MET A 44 -10.21 -2.20 -16.14
C MET A 44 -8.87 -2.75 -15.65
N SER A 45 -7.99 -1.84 -15.25
CA SER A 45 -6.78 -2.18 -14.52
C SER A 45 -7.05 -2.01 -13.04
N TRP A 46 -6.72 -3.03 -12.25
CA TRP A 46 -6.76 -2.97 -10.80
C TRP A 46 -5.40 -3.37 -10.25
N ALA A 47 -5.08 -2.88 -9.05
CA ALA A 47 -3.83 -3.18 -8.39
C ALA A 47 -4.09 -3.57 -6.94
N ASP A 48 -3.48 -4.66 -6.51
CA ASP A 48 -3.43 -5.05 -5.10
C ASP A 48 -2.17 -4.46 -4.47
N ILE A 49 -2.35 -3.68 -3.41
CA ILE A 49 -1.28 -3.22 -2.51
C ILE A 49 -1.45 -3.97 -1.20
N ARG A 50 -0.44 -4.75 -0.81
CA ARG A 50 -0.44 -5.48 0.46
C ARG A 50 0.75 -5.03 1.30
N ASN A 51 0.50 -4.83 2.59
CA ASN A 51 1.57 -4.69 3.58
C ASN A 51 2.41 -5.98 3.52
N ASN A 52 3.73 -5.85 3.45
CA ASN A 52 4.65 -6.97 3.27
C ASN A 52 4.84 -7.82 4.55
N GLY A 53 3.84 -7.84 5.45
CA GLY A 53 3.95 -8.51 6.75
C GLY A 53 5.01 -7.89 7.66
N ALA A 54 5.38 -6.62 7.44
CA ALA A 54 6.41 -5.93 8.22
C ALA A 54 5.97 -5.63 9.66
N VAL A 55 4.66 -5.71 9.93
CA VAL A 55 4.09 -5.59 11.28
C VAL A 55 4.00 -7.00 11.88
N ALA A 56 4.91 -7.30 12.81
CA ALA A 56 5.02 -8.62 13.44
C ALA A 56 3.85 -8.96 14.39
N ASP A 57 3.15 -7.93 14.89
CA ASP A 57 1.95 -8.05 15.71
C ASP A 57 0.87 -7.10 15.17
N PRO A 58 0.06 -7.54 14.19
CA PRO A 58 -1.06 -6.75 13.70
C PRO A 58 -2.15 -6.76 14.77
N GLY A 59 -2.03 -5.85 15.74
CA GLY A 59 -3.08 -5.60 16.72
C GLY A 59 -4.39 -5.23 16.03
N VAL A 60 -5.52 -5.48 16.71
CA VAL A 60 -6.83 -5.06 16.20
C VAL A 60 -6.85 -3.53 16.10
N ASN A 61 -6.90 -3.02 14.87
CA ASN A 61 -6.96 -1.59 14.60
C ASN A 61 -8.39 -1.06 14.85
N PRO A 62 -8.63 -0.28 15.92
CA PRO A 62 -9.98 0.18 16.25
C PRO A 62 -10.58 1.06 15.16
N HIS A 63 -9.76 1.76 14.37
CA HIS A 63 -10.24 2.58 13.26
C HIS A 63 -10.79 1.72 12.11
N ASN A 64 -10.13 0.61 11.77
CA ASN A 64 -10.61 -0.32 10.74
C ASN A 64 -11.91 -1.03 11.18
N GLU A 65 -11.97 -1.48 12.43
CA GLU A 65 -13.18 -2.09 13.00
C GLU A 65 -14.35 -1.10 13.00
N THR A 66 -14.10 0.20 13.22
CA THR A 66 -15.17 1.23 13.15
C THR A 66 -15.63 1.54 11.73
N GLN A 67 -14.89 1.13 10.70
CA GLN A 67 -15.31 1.27 9.30
C GLN A 67 -16.18 0.09 8.82
N ASP A 68 -16.23 -1.02 9.56
CA ASP A 68 -17.12 -2.17 9.28
C ASP A 68 -18.56 -1.84 9.70
N LYS A 69 -19.30 -1.19 8.79
CA LYS A 69 -20.73 -0.94 8.95
C LYS A 69 -21.51 -2.21 8.60
N ARG A 70 -22.01 -2.91 9.62
CA ARG A 70 -23.05 -3.94 9.49
C ARG A 70 -24.32 -3.43 8.81
#